data_AF-A0A2U3KTC6-F1
#
_entry.id   AF-A0A2U3KTC6-F1
#
_cell.length_a   1.000
_cell.length_b   1.000
_cell.length_c   1.000
_cell.angle_alpha   90.00
_cell.angle_beta   90.00
_cell.angle_gamma   90.00
#
_symmetry.space_group_name_H-M   'P 1'
#
loop_
_entity.id
_entity.type
_entity.pdbx_description
1 polymer ?
#
loop_
_entity_poly.entity_id
_entity_poly.type
_entity_poly.pdbx_seq_one_letter_code
_entity_poly.pdbx_strand_id
1 'polypeptide(L)'
;MRRKLSIGELRINFALILLGGFLCQGFSIAAGSEPARNAGQIESVVIHVDEWAVYAPNLIFYFDTQMDKRKIETLKRTANQLRNKKALITYSSNGGPGEDKHILLSDIVAAGEKPTPEKPVREAVMPSGEAHGEPVRTLSEEQVSLTENIPDKPAPKQPAPREVKQSPKSGQSDPITREEISAFVRRLLYLNGTKDLAAVAPFYADKVDYYDRGIVSRDNVLRDLKYYYRNWAQIDTRMDGDVVMTGFEPEVRIVKFISSFSVKNEKKSIAGKTENIWTIQRINGELRLIDVKQKILTN
;
A
#
# COMPACT_ATOMS: atom_id res chain seq x y z
N MET A 1 -27.07 6.06 -39.20
CA MET A 1 -27.60 4.92 -38.41
C MET A 1 -26.57 4.51 -37.35
N ARG A 2 -26.77 4.92 -36.08
CA ARG A 2 -25.91 4.50 -34.95
C ARG A 2 -26.51 3.23 -34.34
N ARG A 3 -25.87 2.07 -34.54
CA ARG A 3 -26.27 0.84 -33.84
C ARG A 3 -25.79 0.90 -32.40
N LYS A 4 -26.75 0.95 -31.46
CA LYS A 4 -26.50 0.62 -30.05
C LYS A 4 -26.17 -0.88 -29.98
N LEU A 5 -24.94 -1.21 -29.63
CA LEU A 5 -24.55 -2.58 -29.29
C LEU A 5 -24.82 -2.78 -27.81
N SER A 6 -25.65 -3.79 -27.54
CA SER A 6 -26.07 -4.26 -26.22
C SER A 6 -24.88 -4.63 -25.36
N ILE A 7 -24.85 -4.14 -24.12
CA ILE A 7 -23.83 -4.42 -23.11
C ILE A 7 -24.14 -5.80 -22.52
N GLY A 8 -23.67 -6.84 -23.20
CA GLY A 8 -23.52 -8.19 -22.65
C GLY A 8 -22.09 -8.38 -22.19
N GLU A 9 -21.91 -8.59 -20.88
CA GLU A 9 -20.74 -9.14 -20.19
C GLU A 9 -19.41 -9.18 -20.98
N LEU A 10 -18.75 -8.03 -21.10
CA LEU A 10 -17.37 -7.98 -21.57
C LEU A 10 -16.44 -8.04 -20.36
N ARG A 11 -16.11 -9.25 -19.91
CA ARG A 11 -14.97 -9.52 -19.01
C ARG A 11 -13.69 -9.15 -19.77
N ILE A 12 -13.32 -7.87 -19.72
CA ILE A 12 -12.06 -7.36 -20.25
C ILE A 12 -10.95 -7.77 -19.26
N ASN A 13 -10.43 -8.97 -19.47
CA ASN A 13 -9.19 -9.43 -18.86
C ASN A 13 -8.01 -8.71 -19.53
N PHE A 14 -7.55 -7.63 -18.92
CA PHE A 14 -6.27 -7.01 -19.22
C PHE A 14 -5.29 -7.37 -18.11
N ALA A 15 -4.30 -8.18 -18.48
CA ALA A 15 -3.14 -8.58 -17.66
C ALA A 15 -3.46 -9.03 -16.22
N LEU A 16 -4.02 -10.25 -16.15
CA LEU A 16 -3.70 -11.28 -15.17
C LEU A 16 -4.07 -11.02 -13.69
N ILE A 17 -5.35 -11.18 -13.37
CA ILE A 17 -5.82 -11.54 -12.03
C ILE A 17 -6.78 -12.73 -12.18
N LEU A 18 -6.32 -13.94 -11.82
CA LEU A 18 -7.01 -14.89 -10.91
C LEU A 18 -6.35 -16.29 -10.90
N LEU A 19 -6.19 -16.77 -9.66
CA LEU A 19 -6.27 -18.15 -9.13
C LEU A 19 -4.99 -18.91 -8.72
N GLY A 20 -4.99 -19.23 -7.41
CA GLY A 20 -4.24 -20.31 -6.74
C GLY A 20 -3.25 -19.77 -5.72
N GLY A 21 -3.32 -20.02 -4.42
CA GLY A 21 -4.18 -20.82 -3.56
C GLY A 21 -3.62 -20.66 -2.15
N PHE A 22 -4.50 -20.47 -1.17
CA PHE A 22 -4.17 -20.33 0.24
C PHE A 22 -3.51 -21.60 0.79
N LEU A 23 -2.38 -21.45 1.49
CA LEU A 23 -1.93 -22.36 2.54
C LEU A 23 -1.51 -21.49 3.74
N CYS A 24 -2.42 -21.36 4.70
CA CYS A 24 -2.10 -20.84 6.03
C CYS A 24 -1.25 -21.89 6.77
N GLN A 25 -0.02 -21.53 7.13
CA GLN A 25 0.69 -22.17 8.23
C GLN A 25 0.67 -21.21 9.42
N GLY A 26 0.01 -21.65 10.49
CA GLY A 26 -0.06 -20.93 11.75
C GLY A 26 1.25 -21.03 12.51
N PHE A 27 1.86 -19.88 12.80
CA PHE A 27 2.84 -19.76 13.86
C PHE A 27 2.12 -19.31 15.13
N SER A 28 2.02 -20.19 16.12
CA SER A 28 1.75 -19.79 17.50
C SER A 28 3.06 -19.30 18.11
N ILE A 29 3.13 -18.01 18.40
CA ILE A 29 4.20 -17.41 19.20
C ILE A 29 3.68 -17.29 20.63
N ALA A 30 4.52 -17.76 21.57
CA ALA A 30 4.29 -17.77 23.00
C ALA A 30 4.02 -16.37 23.55
N ALA A 31 3.13 -16.31 24.56
CA ALA A 31 2.75 -15.11 25.29
C ALA A 31 3.94 -14.53 26.08
N GLY A 32 4.74 -13.70 25.40
CA GLY A 32 5.51 -12.64 26.04
C GLY A 32 4.61 -11.43 26.20
N SER A 33 4.65 -10.79 27.37
CA SER A 33 3.94 -9.53 27.65
C SER A 33 4.20 -8.51 26.52
N GLU A 34 3.17 -8.19 25.73
CA GLU A 34 3.30 -7.23 24.63
C GLU A 34 3.79 -5.88 25.16
N PRO A 35 4.77 -5.24 24.50
CA PRO A 35 5.18 -3.90 24.85
C PRO A 35 3.97 -2.97 24.71
N ALA A 36 3.76 -2.11 25.71
CA ALA A 36 2.66 -1.16 25.70
C ALA A 36 2.74 -0.27 24.45
N ARG A 37 1.73 -0.35 23.59
CA ARG A 37 1.62 0.50 22.39
C ARG A 37 1.29 1.93 22.81
N ASN A 38 1.91 2.90 22.15
CA ASN A 38 1.59 4.31 22.34
C ASN A 38 0.27 4.63 21.62
N ALA A 39 -0.69 5.18 22.34
CA ALA A 39 -1.93 5.69 21.76
C ALA A 39 -1.78 7.17 21.43
N GLY A 40 -2.29 7.60 20.27
CA GLY A 40 -2.20 8.97 19.80
C GLY A 40 -3.47 9.42 19.06
N GLN A 41 -3.60 10.74 18.88
CA GLN A 41 -4.64 11.34 18.05
C GLN A 41 -4.01 12.28 17.04
N ILE A 42 -4.59 12.36 15.84
CA ILE A 42 -4.16 13.28 14.80
C ILE A 42 -5.35 13.79 13.98
N GLU A 43 -5.39 15.08 13.71
CA GLU A 43 -6.32 15.64 12.74
C GLU A 43 -5.76 15.49 11.33
N SER A 44 -6.51 14.82 10.45
CA SER A 44 -6.08 14.62 9.06
C SER A 44 -7.27 14.49 8.10
N VAL A 45 -7.02 14.55 6.80
CA VAL A 45 -8.06 14.38 5.77
C VAL A 45 -8.11 12.93 5.31
N VAL A 46 -9.28 12.30 5.29
CA VAL A 46 -9.40 10.93 4.75
C VAL A 46 -9.39 10.96 3.23
N ILE A 47 -8.42 10.32 2.58
CA ILE A 47 -8.27 10.27 1.12
C ILE A 47 -9.01 9.06 0.55
N HIS A 48 -8.76 7.90 1.16
CA HIS A 48 -9.27 6.61 0.69
C HIS A 48 -9.49 5.67 1.87
N VAL A 49 -10.37 4.70 1.67
CA VAL A 49 -10.67 3.62 2.62
C VAL A 49 -10.86 2.36 1.80
N ASP A 50 -10.17 1.29 2.19
CA ASP A 50 -10.31 -0.01 1.56
C ASP A 50 -10.64 -1.10 2.60
N GLU A 51 -10.39 -2.36 2.26
CA GLU A 51 -10.65 -3.49 3.14
C GLU A 51 -9.71 -3.55 4.35
N TRP A 52 -8.52 -2.95 4.26
CA TRP A 52 -7.42 -3.15 5.20
C TRP A 52 -7.03 -1.89 5.96
N ALA A 53 -7.29 -0.71 5.41
CA ALA A 53 -6.83 0.54 5.99
C ALA A 53 -7.67 1.78 5.63
N VAL A 54 -7.41 2.85 6.40
CA VAL A 54 -7.78 4.22 6.12
C VAL A 54 -6.54 5.00 5.71
N TYR A 55 -6.61 5.66 4.56
CA TYR A 55 -5.51 6.45 3.99
C TYR A 55 -5.72 7.92 4.30
N ALA A 56 -4.74 8.51 4.96
CA ALA A 56 -4.64 9.95 5.17
C ALA A 56 -3.34 10.49 4.53
N PRO A 57 -3.16 11.81 4.41
CA PRO A 57 -1.89 12.39 3.98
C PRO A 57 -0.70 11.78 4.74
N ASN A 58 0.08 10.96 4.03
CA ASN A 58 1.33 10.34 4.48
C ASN A 58 1.20 9.35 5.64
N LEU A 59 -0.01 8.91 5.98
CA LEU A 59 -0.24 7.91 7.01
C LEU A 59 -1.25 6.89 6.49
N ILE A 60 -0.97 5.62 6.77
CA ILE A 60 -1.89 4.52 6.53
C ILE A 60 -2.25 3.96 7.90
N PHE A 61 -3.53 3.99 8.23
CA PHE A 61 -4.05 3.46 9.48
C PHE A 61 -4.72 2.12 9.20
N TYR A 62 -4.06 1.03 9.58
CA TYR A 62 -4.55 -0.33 9.36
C TYR A 62 -5.63 -0.68 10.37
N PHE A 63 -6.64 -1.46 9.95
CA PHE A 63 -7.57 -2.05 10.91
C PHE A 63 -6.85 -3.13 11.73
N ASP A 64 -7.02 -3.09 13.06
CA ASP A 64 -6.47 -4.14 13.91
C ASP A 64 -7.21 -5.46 13.67
N THR A 65 -6.47 -6.52 13.31
CA THR A 65 -7.01 -7.86 13.08
C THR A 65 -7.61 -8.52 14.32
N GLN A 66 -7.21 -8.07 15.51
CA GLN A 66 -7.77 -8.55 16.78
C GLN A 66 -9.06 -7.81 17.15
N MET A 67 -9.43 -6.77 16.40
CA MET A 67 -10.65 -6.00 16.63
C MET A 67 -11.90 -6.77 16.18
N ASP A 68 -13.00 -6.61 16.92
CA ASP A 68 -14.29 -7.19 16.53
C ASP A 68 -14.73 -6.74 15.13
N LYS A 69 -15.23 -7.69 14.33
CA LYS A 69 -15.62 -7.46 12.94
C LYS A 69 -16.68 -6.36 12.80
N ARG A 70 -17.63 -6.24 13.75
CA ARG A 70 -18.65 -5.17 13.71
C ARG A 70 -18.02 -3.80 13.94
N LYS A 71 -17.00 -3.72 14.79
CA LYS A 71 -16.25 -2.48 15.01
C LYS A 71 -15.47 -2.09 13.75
N ILE A 72 -14.79 -3.03 13.08
CA ILE A 72 -14.10 -2.76 11.81
C ILE A 72 -15.08 -2.22 10.75
N GLU A 73 -16.24 -2.86 10.57
CA GLU A 73 -17.26 -2.40 9.62
C GLU A 73 -17.81 -1.00 9.97
N THR A 74 -17.93 -0.70 11.27
CA THR A 74 -18.34 0.63 11.74
C THR A 74 -17.28 1.68 11.39
N LEU A 75 -15.99 1.41 11.68
CA LEU A 75 -14.89 2.31 11.32
C LEU A 75 -14.78 2.51 9.81
N LYS A 76 -14.91 1.45 9.02
CA LYS A 76 -14.94 1.53 7.55
C LYS A 76 -16.07 2.42 7.05
N ARG A 77 -17.28 2.26 7.59
CA ARG A 77 -18.44 3.09 7.23
C ARG A 77 -18.20 4.56 7.57
N THR A 78 -17.76 4.85 8.79
CA THR A 78 -17.48 6.21 9.25
C THR A 78 -16.36 6.86 8.42
N ALA A 79 -15.25 6.17 8.21
CA ALA A 79 -14.15 6.67 7.38
C ALA A 79 -14.59 6.94 5.94
N ASN A 80 -15.46 6.10 5.36
CA ASN A 80 -16.02 6.34 4.02
C ASN A 80 -16.89 7.60 3.97
N GLN A 81 -17.70 7.86 5.00
CA GLN A 81 -18.50 9.10 5.12
C GLN A 81 -17.64 10.35 5.29
N LEU A 82 -16.42 10.19 5.81
CA LEU A 82 -15.42 11.22 6.03
C LEU A 82 -14.43 11.40 4.86
N ARG A 83 -14.60 10.70 3.73
CA ARG A 83 -13.72 10.89 2.56
C ARG A 83 -13.74 12.34 2.07
N ASN A 84 -12.54 12.87 1.84
CA ASN A 84 -12.24 14.26 1.50
C ASN A 84 -12.69 15.29 2.56
N LYS A 85 -12.89 14.86 3.81
CA LYS A 85 -13.21 15.72 4.97
C LYS A 85 -12.13 15.59 6.04
N LYS A 86 -12.01 16.61 6.90
CA LYS A 86 -11.15 16.56 8.08
C LYS A 86 -11.76 15.61 9.12
N ALA A 87 -10.92 14.75 9.67
CA ALA A 87 -11.25 13.78 10.69
C ALA A 87 -10.21 13.81 11.82
N LEU A 88 -10.66 13.60 13.05
CA LEU A 88 -9.79 13.28 14.17
C LEU A 88 -9.62 11.76 14.21
N ILE A 89 -8.41 11.28 13.96
CA ILE A 89 -8.07 9.87 13.89
C ILE A 89 -7.35 9.48 15.18
N THR A 90 -7.90 8.51 15.90
CA THR A 90 -7.26 7.90 17.07
C THR A 90 -6.57 6.61 16.65
N TYR A 91 -5.31 6.44 17.04
CA TYR A 91 -4.50 5.32 16.61
C TYR A 91 -3.63 4.76 17.74
N SER A 92 -3.07 3.57 17.51
CA SER A 92 -2.01 2.98 18.32
C SER A 92 -0.81 2.58 17.46
N SER A 93 0.39 2.77 17.97
CA SER A 93 1.65 2.42 17.30
C SER A 93 2.73 2.02 18.30
N ASN A 94 3.73 1.28 17.85
CA ASN A 94 4.90 0.90 18.64
C ASN A 94 5.92 2.05 18.75
N GLY A 95 5.77 3.12 17.96
CA GLY A 95 6.64 4.31 17.94
C GLY A 95 5.85 5.59 17.64
N GLY A 96 6.57 6.70 17.38
CA GLY A 96 5.94 7.97 17.00
C GLY A 96 5.26 7.90 15.62
N PRO A 97 4.27 8.79 15.34
CA PRO A 97 3.69 8.90 14.00
C PRO A 97 4.79 9.24 12.97
N GLY A 98 5.04 8.32 12.04
CA GLY A 98 6.10 8.44 11.03
C GLY A 98 7.33 7.56 11.27
N GLU A 99 7.54 7.06 12.48
CA GLU A 99 8.59 6.07 12.79
C GLU A 99 8.07 4.64 12.60
N ASP A 100 6.81 4.41 12.99
CA ASP A 100 6.15 3.12 12.84
C ASP A 100 5.43 3.02 11.50
N LYS A 101 5.70 1.93 10.77
CA LYS A 101 5.03 1.59 9.50
C LYS A 101 3.65 0.94 9.72
N HIS A 102 3.37 0.46 10.93
CA HIS A 102 2.16 -0.27 11.28
C HIS A 102 1.33 0.48 12.31
N ILE A 103 0.74 1.59 11.88
CA ILE A 103 -0.17 2.36 12.72
C ILE A 103 -1.56 1.73 12.66
N LEU A 104 -2.10 1.35 13.82
CA LEU A 104 -3.40 0.70 13.92
C LEU A 104 -4.49 1.72 14.24
N LEU A 105 -5.55 1.71 13.46
CA LEU A 105 -6.72 2.56 13.64
C LEU A 105 -7.54 2.07 14.84
N SER A 106 -7.71 2.95 15.82
CA SER A 106 -8.52 2.68 17.00
C SER A 106 -9.91 3.31 16.88
N ASP A 107 -9.98 4.54 16.36
CA ASP A 107 -11.22 5.30 16.17
C ASP A 107 -11.09 6.42 15.11
N ILE A 108 -12.20 6.90 14.57
CA ILE A 108 -12.24 8.02 13.62
C ILE A 108 -13.55 8.81 13.72
N VAL A 109 -13.45 10.13 13.90
CA VAL A 109 -14.61 11.04 14.00
C VAL A 109 -14.39 12.30 13.16
N ALA A 110 -15.45 13.06 12.85
CA ALA A 110 -15.32 14.33 12.13
C ALA A 110 -14.54 15.35 12.98
N ALA A 111 -13.56 16.05 12.39
CA ALA A 111 -12.82 17.08 13.10
C ALA A 111 -13.75 18.28 13.40
N GLY A 112 -13.81 18.68 14.67
CA GLY A 112 -14.65 19.81 15.13
C GLY A 112 -16.00 19.42 15.76
N GLU A 113 -16.42 18.15 15.68
CA GLU A 113 -17.46 17.63 16.58
C GLU A 113 -16.79 17.33 17.93
N LYS A 114 -17.19 18.05 18.99
CA LYS A 114 -16.76 17.70 20.34
C LYS A 114 -17.17 16.24 20.61
N PRO A 115 -16.27 15.37 21.10
CA PRO A 115 -16.63 14.01 21.46
C PRO A 115 -17.77 14.08 22.46
N THR A 116 -18.95 13.58 22.08
CA THR A 116 -20.07 13.47 23.00
C THR A 116 -19.70 12.34 23.96
N PRO A 117 -19.50 12.60 25.26
CA PRO A 117 -19.13 11.55 26.19
C PRO A 117 -20.20 10.46 26.18
N GLU A 118 -19.80 9.24 25.83
CA GLU A 118 -20.66 8.06 25.90
C GLU A 118 -21.22 7.94 27.32
N LYS A 119 -22.56 7.92 27.42
CA LYS A 119 -23.24 7.62 28.69
C LYS A 119 -22.85 6.19 29.12
N PRO A 120 -22.54 5.96 30.40
CA PRO A 120 -22.18 4.63 30.89
C PRO A 120 -23.37 3.69 30.68
N VAL A 121 -23.14 2.64 29.90
CA VAL A 121 -24.08 1.53 29.77
C VAL A 121 -24.08 0.77 31.09
N ARG A 122 -25.27 0.68 31.70
CA ARG A 122 -25.50 -0.08 32.94
C ARG A 122 -25.18 -1.56 32.71
N GLU A 123 -24.27 -2.02 33.55
CA GLU A 123 -23.90 -3.41 33.81
C GLU A 123 -25.13 -4.19 34.29
N ALA A 124 -25.46 -5.29 33.59
CA ALA A 124 -26.50 -6.23 34.00
C ALA A 124 -25.85 -7.59 34.28
N VAL A 125 -26.14 -8.05 35.50
CA VAL A 125 -25.61 -9.23 36.19
C VAL A 125 -26.14 -10.54 35.58
N MET A 126 -25.22 -11.51 35.53
CA MET A 126 -25.27 -13.00 35.42
C MET A 126 -26.62 -13.71 35.72
N PRO A 127 -26.83 -14.95 35.22
CA PRO A 127 -26.43 -16.11 36.04
C PRO A 127 -25.84 -17.34 35.30
N SER A 128 -24.99 -17.99 36.09
CA SER A 128 -24.43 -19.35 36.11
C SER A 128 -25.22 -20.50 35.45
N GLY A 129 -24.48 -21.49 34.93
CA GLY A 129 -24.99 -22.82 34.57
C GLY A 129 -23.85 -23.86 34.44
N GLU A 130 -23.86 -24.83 35.35
CA GLU A 130 -22.96 -25.97 35.58
C GLU A 130 -22.80 -26.93 34.37
N ALA A 131 -21.59 -27.39 34.06
CA ALA A 131 -20.94 -28.66 34.43
C ALA A 131 -21.38 -29.92 33.63
N HIS A 132 -20.41 -30.55 32.94
CA HIS A 132 -20.29 -32.02 32.83
C HIS A 132 -18.87 -32.41 32.38
N GLY A 133 -18.33 -33.46 33.00
CA GLY A 133 -16.94 -33.84 32.94
C GLY A 133 -16.60 -35.06 32.07
N GLU A 134 -15.27 -35.32 32.08
CA GLU A 134 -14.54 -36.59 31.92
C GLU A 134 -14.47 -37.31 30.54
N PRO A 135 -13.48 -38.22 30.30
CA PRO A 135 -12.12 -38.33 30.87
C PRO A 135 -11.00 -38.64 29.82
N VAL A 136 -9.75 -38.43 30.26
CA VAL A 136 -8.50 -39.21 30.05
C VAL A 136 -8.18 -39.83 28.68
N ARG A 137 -7.01 -39.50 28.12
CA ARG A 137 -6.09 -40.48 27.50
C ARG A 137 -4.64 -40.00 27.47
N THR A 138 -3.86 -40.61 28.35
CA THR A 138 -2.39 -40.63 28.45
C THR A 138 -1.79 -41.41 27.29
N LEU A 139 -0.74 -40.91 26.63
CA LEU A 139 0.28 -41.73 25.96
C LEU A 139 1.63 -41.00 25.96
N SER A 140 2.67 -41.81 26.12
CA SER A 140 3.97 -41.50 26.71
C SER A 140 5.03 -40.94 25.75
N GLU A 141 6.13 -40.51 26.40
CA GLU A 141 7.43 -40.05 25.91
C GLU A 141 8.04 -40.84 24.74
N GLU A 142 8.77 -40.12 23.88
CA GLU A 142 10.10 -40.59 23.47
C GLU A 142 11.07 -39.41 23.33
N GLN A 143 12.07 -39.40 24.20
CA GLN A 143 13.21 -38.48 24.18
C GLN A 143 14.18 -38.87 23.08
N VAL A 144 14.64 -37.92 22.27
CA VAL A 144 15.94 -38.03 21.61
C VAL A 144 16.69 -36.70 21.71
N SER A 145 17.73 -36.73 22.53
CA SER A 145 18.76 -35.71 22.72
C SER A 145 19.79 -35.83 21.61
N LEU A 146 20.14 -34.72 20.95
CA LEU A 146 21.37 -34.59 20.17
C LEU A 146 21.94 -33.19 20.36
N THR A 147 22.87 -33.12 21.30
CA THR A 147 23.89 -32.08 21.45
C THR A 147 24.87 -32.21 20.29
N GLU A 148 25.13 -31.13 19.52
CA GLU A 148 26.42 -31.05 18.82
C GLU A 148 26.93 -29.61 18.71
N ASN A 149 28.15 -29.49 19.23
CA ASN A 149 28.98 -28.30 19.35
C ASN A 149 29.33 -27.70 17.98
N ILE A 150 29.26 -26.37 17.86
CA ILE A 150 30.00 -25.65 16.81
C ILE A 150 31.12 -24.84 17.48
N PRO A 151 32.40 -25.12 17.16
CA PRO A 151 33.55 -24.47 17.76
C PRO A 151 33.79 -23.05 17.23
N ASP A 152 34.30 -22.23 18.15
CA ASP A 152 34.85 -20.88 17.96
C ASP A 152 35.76 -20.76 16.73
N LYS A 153 35.43 -19.78 15.87
CA LYS A 153 36.32 -19.34 14.78
C LYS A 153 36.94 -17.99 15.15
N PRO A 154 38.28 -17.87 15.19
CA PRO A 154 38.97 -16.68 15.66
C PRO A 154 38.85 -15.48 14.70
N ALA A 155 38.79 -14.31 15.31
CA ALA A 155 38.70 -12.99 14.70
C ALA A 155 39.88 -12.66 13.74
N PRO A 156 39.60 -12.11 12.55
CA PRO A 156 40.63 -11.47 11.72
C PRO A 156 40.89 -10.01 12.14
N LYS A 157 42.18 -9.74 12.26
CA LYS A 157 42.87 -8.48 12.56
C LYS A 157 42.28 -7.24 11.87
N GLN A 158 42.10 -6.21 12.68
CA GLN A 158 41.77 -4.83 12.35
C GLN A 158 42.87 -4.17 11.48
N PRO A 159 42.59 -3.67 10.27
CA PRO A 159 43.48 -2.80 9.53
C PRO A 159 43.44 -1.36 10.04
N ALA A 160 44.56 -0.67 9.90
CA ALA A 160 44.87 0.67 10.36
C ALA A 160 43.86 1.79 9.96
N PRO A 161 43.88 2.94 10.66
CA PRO A 161 42.97 4.06 10.43
C PRO A 161 43.03 4.56 8.98
N ARG A 162 41.95 4.38 8.23
CA ARG A 162 41.74 5.09 6.98
C ARG A 162 41.44 6.55 7.30
N GLU A 163 42.30 7.41 6.80
CA GLU A 163 42.10 8.85 6.69
C GLU A 163 40.69 9.12 6.15
N VAL A 164 39.84 9.71 7.01
CA VAL A 164 38.44 9.98 6.72
C VAL A 164 38.40 11.10 5.69
N LYS A 165 38.35 10.71 4.40
CA LYS A 165 37.90 11.62 3.34
C LYS A 165 36.47 12.02 3.71
N GLN A 166 36.35 13.28 4.15
CA GLN A 166 35.09 13.93 4.45
C GLN A 166 34.11 13.67 3.31
N SER A 167 33.04 12.94 3.61
CA SER A 167 31.91 12.77 2.71
C SER A 167 31.36 14.16 2.37
N PRO A 168 31.01 14.44 1.10
CA PRO A 168 30.36 15.69 0.74
C PRO A 168 29.08 15.84 1.56
N LYS A 169 28.92 17.00 2.20
CA LYS A 169 27.66 17.43 2.81
C LYS A 169 26.51 17.11 1.85
N SER A 170 25.57 16.28 2.31
CA SER A 170 24.28 16.07 1.68
C SER A 170 23.67 17.45 1.37
N GLY A 171 23.69 17.81 0.08
CA GLY A 171 22.96 18.96 -0.42
C GLY A 171 21.49 18.67 -0.24
N GLN A 172 20.78 19.56 0.43
CA GLN A 172 19.32 19.50 0.50
C GLN A 172 18.79 19.62 -0.93
N SER A 173 18.24 18.53 -1.46
CA SER A 173 17.58 18.50 -2.75
C SER A 173 16.35 19.42 -2.70
N ASP A 174 16.14 20.23 -3.74
CA ASP A 174 14.93 21.04 -3.84
C ASP A 174 13.67 20.14 -3.80
N PRO A 175 12.61 20.56 -3.07
CA PRO A 175 11.38 19.80 -3.00
C PRO A 175 10.78 19.56 -4.39
N ILE A 176 10.26 18.37 -4.63
CA ILE A 176 9.59 18.06 -5.90
C ILE A 176 8.36 18.96 -6.06
N THR A 177 8.33 19.71 -7.16
CA THR A 177 7.28 20.66 -7.53
C THR A 177 6.13 19.99 -8.29
N ARG A 178 4.97 20.65 -8.35
CA ARG A 178 3.81 20.16 -9.09
C ARG A 178 4.07 20.12 -10.59
N GLU A 179 4.82 21.08 -11.09
CA GLU A 179 5.18 21.25 -12.49
C GLU A 179 6.08 20.11 -12.94
N GLU A 180 7.10 19.76 -12.14
CA GLU A 180 7.96 18.60 -12.38
C GLU A 180 7.16 17.29 -12.43
N ILE A 181 6.26 17.07 -11.46
CA ILE A 181 5.39 15.88 -11.46
C ILE A 181 4.48 15.85 -12.69
N SER A 182 3.85 16.97 -13.04
CA SER A 182 2.95 17.05 -14.19
C SER A 182 3.70 16.75 -15.49
N ALA A 183 4.91 17.29 -15.64
CA ALA A 183 5.78 17.00 -16.78
C ALA A 183 6.22 15.54 -16.81
N PHE A 184 6.60 14.97 -15.65
CA PHE A 184 6.97 13.57 -15.50
C PHE A 184 5.85 12.63 -15.93
N VAL A 185 4.64 12.82 -15.39
CA VAL A 185 3.47 11.98 -15.71
C VAL A 185 3.14 12.07 -17.19
N ARG A 186 3.05 13.29 -17.76
CA ARG A 186 2.76 13.48 -19.19
C ARG A 186 3.80 12.82 -20.07
N ARG A 187 5.09 12.95 -19.73
CA ARG A 187 6.18 12.35 -20.50
C ARG A 187 6.11 10.82 -20.46
N LEU A 188 5.86 10.24 -19.30
CA LEU A 188 5.75 8.79 -19.17
C LEU A 188 4.54 8.24 -19.95
N LEU A 189 3.37 8.89 -19.85
CA LEU A 189 2.18 8.48 -20.63
C LEU A 189 2.44 8.56 -22.14
N TYR A 190 3.11 9.62 -22.60
CA TYR A 190 3.51 9.75 -24.00
C TYR A 190 4.45 8.61 -24.45
N LEU A 191 5.49 8.30 -23.67
CA LEU A 191 6.44 7.23 -24.01
C LEU A 191 5.80 5.83 -23.98
N ASN A 192 4.79 5.60 -23.14
CA ASN A 192 4.02 4.35 -23.20
C ASN A 192 3.29 4.19 -24.55
N GLY A 193 2.83 5.30 -25.15
CA GLY A 193 2.21 5.29 -26.47
C GLY A 193 3.20 5.01 -27.61
N THR A 194 4.47 5.42 -27.48
CA THR A 194 5.52 5.13 -28.47
C THR A 194 6.08 3.71 -28.37
N LYS A 195 5.78 3.00 -27.27
CA LYS A 195 6.18 1.60 -27.03
C LYS A 195 7.70 1.39 -26.95
N ASP A 196 8.42 2.45 -26.62
CA ASP A 196 9.88 2.43 -26.45
C ASP A 196 10.24 2.03 -25.00
N LEU A 197 10.57 0.75 -24.80
CA LEU A 197 10.95 0.24 -23.49
C LEU A 197 12.23 0.88 -22.94
N ALA A 198 13.19 1.20 -23.80
CA ALA A 198 14.46 1.79 -23.37
C ALA A 198 14.23 3.21 -22.86
N ALA A 199 13.35 3.98 -23.51
CA ALA A 199 12.98 5.31 -23.05
C ALA A 199 12.12 5.29 -21.77
N VAL A 200 11.32 4.26 -21.56
CA VAL A 200 10.47 4.12 -20.37
C VAL A 200 11.24 3.59 -19.15
N ALA A 201 12.27 2.76 -19.34
CA ALA A 201 13.00 2.12 -18.25
C ALA A 201 13.55 3.07 -17.17
N PRO A 202 14.11 4.25 -17.50
CA PRO A 202 14.55 5.20 -16.50
C PRO A 202 13.41 5.73 -15.62
N PHE A 203 12.15 5.64 -16.00
CA PHE A 203 11.07 6.17 -15.15
C PHE A 203 10.79 5.29 -13.92
N TYR A 204 11.32 4.07 -13.86
CA TYR A 204 11.09 3.13 -12.77
C TYR A 204 12.32 3.00 -11.86
N ALA A 205 12.09 2.98 -10.55
CA ALA A 205 13.11 2.61 -9.59
C ALA A 205 13.47 1.12 -9.70
N ASP A 206 14.56 0.71 -9.06
CA ASP A 206 15.01 -0.69 -9.11
C ASP A 206 14.01 -1.66 -8.46
N LYS A 207 13.26 -1.17 -7.46
CA LYS A 207 12.14 -1.86 -6.81
C LYS A 207 10.90 -0.99 -6.86
N VAL A 208 9.77 -1.58 -7.25
CA VAL A 208 8.50 -0.88 -7.46
C VAL A 208 7.38 -1.71 -6.85
N ASP A 209 6.54 -1.12 -6.01
CA ASP A 209 5.25 -1.72 -5.66
C ASP A 209 4.28 -1.58 -6.84
N TYR A 210 4.04 -2.68 -7.55
CA TYR A 210 3.43 -2.66 -8.88
C TYR A 210 2.05 -3.32 -8.89
N TYR A 211 1.00 -2.50 -9.02
CA TYR A 211 -0.40 -2.90 -8.98
C TYR A 211 -0.69 -3.81 -7.77
N ASP A 212 -1.31 -4.97 -8.01
CA ASP A 212 -1.64 -5.95 -6.97
C ASP A 212 -0.55 -7.04 -6.81
N ARG A 213 0.64 -6.84 -7.41
CA ARG A 213 1.75 -7.82 -7.37
C ARG A 213 2.73 -7.58 -6.22
N GLY A 214 2.59 -6.47 -5.50
CA GLY A 214 3.53 -6.05 -4.47
C GLY A 214 4.85 -5.56 -5.06
N ILE A 215 5.91 -5.61 -4.26
CA ILE A 215 7.25 -5.10 -4.62
C ILE A 215 7.92 -6.04 -5.62
N VAL A 216 8.18 -5.55 -6.83
CA VAL A 216 8.87 -6.27 -7.91
C VAL A 216 10.08 -5.48 -8.41
N SER A 217 11.00 -6.13 -9.14
CA SER A 217 12.14 -5.45 -9.77
C SER A 217 11.72 -4.64 -11.01
N ARG A 218 12.52 -3.64 -11.37
CA ARG A 218 12.37 -2.91 -12.64
C ARG A 218 12.25 -3.84 -13.85
N ASP A 219 13.07 -4.89 -13.91
CA ASP A 219 13.04 -5.84 -15.03
C ASP A 219 11.72 -6.61 -15.14
N ASN A 220 11.08 -6.92 -14.01
CA ASN A 220 9.76 -7.54 -14.00
C ASN A 220 8.70 -6.58 -14.55
N VAL A 221 8.76 -5.30 -14.20
CA VAL A 221 7.90 -4.25 -14.77
C VAL A 221 8.12 -4.13 -16.28
N LEU A 222 9.37 -4.05 -16.73
CA LEU A 222 9.70 -3.94 -18.16
C LEU A 222 9.28 -5.16 -18.97
N ARG A 223 9.35 -6.36 -18.38
CA ARG A 223 8.84 -7.59 -19.02
C ARG A 223 7.33 -7.53 -19.22
N ASP A 224 6.59 -7.02 -18.22
CA ASP A 224 5.14 -6.84 -18.31
C ASP A 224 4.77 -5.81 -19.39
N LEU A 225 5.45 -4.66 -19.41
CA LEU A 225 5.28 -3.64 -20.46
C LEU A 225 5.63 -4.18 -21.86
N LYS A 226 6.70 -4.96 -22.00
CA LYS A 226 7.06 -5.60 -23.27
C LYS A 226 5.94 -6.51 -23.78
N TYR A 227 5.36 -7.31 -22.89
CA TYR A 227 4.23 -8.16 -23.22
C TYR A 227 3.02 -7.32 -23.64
N TYR A 228 2.70 -6.27 -22.88
CA TYR A 228 1.61 -5.34 -23.18
C TYR A 228 1.79 -4.69 -24.56
N TYR A 229 2.96 -4.10 -24.86
CA TYR A 229 3.27 -3.46 -26.14
C TYR A 229 3.15 -4.42 -27.32
N ARG A 230 3.52 -5.69 -27.16
CA ARG A 230 3.38 -6.67 -28.24
C ARG A 230 1.92 -6.96 -28.60
N ASN A 231 1.01 -6.85 -27.63
CA ASN A 231 -0.41 -7.21 -27.81
C ASN A 231 -1.27 -6.09 -28.40
N TRP A 232 -0.77 -4.85 -28.41
CA TRP A 232 -1.53 -3.67 -28.83
C TRP A 232 -0.80 -2.93 -29.93
N ALA A 233 -1.40 -2.85 -31.11
CA ALA A 233 -0.81 -2.14 -32.24
C ALA A 233 -0.74 -0.63 -31.97
N GLN A 234 -1.80 -0.07 -31.38
CA GLN A 234 -1.93 1.33 -31.01
C GLN A 234 -2.27 1.44 -29.53
N ILE A 235 -1.57 2.34 -28.83
CA ILE A 235 -1.78 2.68 -27.43
C ILE A 235 -1.80 4.21 -27.34
N ASP A 236 -2.95 4.76 -26.96
CA ASP A 236 -3.13 6.17 -26.67
C ASP A 236 -3.51 6.32 -25.20
N THR A 237 -2.77 7.14 -24.47
CA THR A 237 -3.11 7.47 -23.08
C THR A 237 -2.79 8.92 -22.83
N ARG A 238 -3.72 9.62 -22.19
CA ARG A 238 -3.59 11.04 -21.86
C ARG A 238 -4.12 11.32 -20.48
N MET A 239 -3.47 12.25 -19.79
CA MET A 239 -3.92 12.74 -18.51
C MET A 239 -5.17 13.62 -18.71
N ASP A 240 -6.21 13.36 -17.94
CA ASP A 240 -7.45 14.13 -17.91
C ASP A 240 -7.41 15.07 -16.69
N GLY A 241 -7.16 16.36 -16.92
CA GLY A 241 -7.10 17.38 -15.86
C GLY A 241 -5.74 17.47 -15.17
N ASP A 242 -5.74 17.98 -13.93
CA ASP A 242 -4.55 18.24 -13.14
C ASP A 242 -4.19 17.07 -12.20
N VAL A 243 -2.92 17.06 -11.78
CA VAL A 243 -2.44 16.15 -10.74
C VAL A 243 -2.77 16.70 -9.36
N VAL A 244 -3.28 15.82 -8.49
CA VAL A 244 -3.36 16.05 -7.04
C VAL A 244 -2.10 15.47 -6.43
N MET A 245 -1.32 16.31 -5.75
CA MET A 245 -0.05 15.92 -5.16
C MET A 245 -0.15 15.97 -3.64
N THR A 246 0.34 14.93 -2.98
CA THR A 246 0.46 14.81 -1.53
C THR A 246 1.86 14.25 -1.20
N GLY A 247 2.32 14.38 0.04
CA GLY A 247 3.72 14.08 0.40
C GLY A 247 4.23 15.04 1.47
N PHE A 248 4.85 14.54 2.55
CA PHE A 248 5.55 15.39 3.53
C PHE A 248 7.05 15.50 3.23
N GLU A 249 7.67 14.44 2.71
CA GLU A 249 9.11 14.45 2.42
C GLU A 249 9.41 15.19 1.12
N PRO A 250 10.41 16.10 1.07
CA PRO A 250 10.69 16.89 -0.13
C PRO A 250 11.00 16.03 -1.36
N GLU A 251 11.53 14.82 -1.17
CA GLU A 251 11.96 13.90 -2.22
C GLU A 251 10.92 12.85 -2.58
N VAL A 252 9.76 12.79 -1.91
CA VAL A 252 8.71 11.79 -2.17
C VAL A 252 7.35 12.47 -2.34
N ARG A 253 6.64 12.09 -3.40
CA ARG A 253 5.29 12.58 -3.70
C ARG A 253 4.37 11.44 -4.08
N ILE A 254 3.19 11.41 -3.45
CA ILE A 254 2.06 10.60 -3.87
C ILE A 254 1.20 11.45 -4.80
N VAL A 255 0.98 10.93 -6.00
CA VAL A 255 0.37 11.65 -7.11
C VAL A 255 -0.89 10.91 -7.53
N LYS A 256 -2.01 11.62 -7.52
CA LYS A 256 -3.30 11.11 -7.97
C LYS A 256 -3.79 11.89 -9.18
N PHE A 257 -4.19 11.18 -10.23
CA PHE A 257 -4.72 11.80 -11.45
C PHE A 257 -5.65 10.85 -12.20
N ILE A 258 -6.49 11.43 -13.07
CA ILE A 258 -7.31 10.66 -14.00
C ILE A 258 -6.60 10.60 -15.35
N SER A 259 -6.67 9.46 -16.03
CA SER A 259 -6.26 9.35 -17.43
C SER A 259 -7.36 8.72 -18.27
N SER A 260 -7.45 9.13 -19.53
CA SER A 260 -8.22 8.42 -20.54
C SER A 260 -7.28 7.58 -21.41
N PHE A 261 -7.70 6.37 -21.73
CA PHE A 261 -6.93 5.43 -22.55
C PHE A 261 -7.75 4.89 -23.70
N SER A 262 -7.06 4.57 -24.79
CA SER A 262 -7.60 3.83 -25.93
C SER A 262 -6.50 2.92 -26.47
N VAL A 263 -6.82 1.65 -26.64
CA VAL A 263 -5.89 0.62 -27.11
C VAL A 263 -6.55 -0.21 -28.18
N LYS A 264 -5.83 -0.44 -29.28
CA LYS A 264 -6.36 -1.12 -30.46
C LYS A 264 -5.35 -2.09 -31.06
N ASN A 265 -5.85 -3.23 -31.52
CA ASN A 265 -5.17 -4.12 -32.45
C ASN A 265 -6.15 -4.54 -33.56
N GLU A 266 -5.76 -5.50 -34.40
CA GLU A 266 -6.59 -5.98 -35.52
C GLU A 266 -7.92 -6.60 -35.07
N LYS A 267 -7.95 -7.20 -33.86
CA LYS A 267 -9.08 -7.99 -33.37
C LYS A 267 -10.01 -7.21 -32.45
N LYS A 268 -9.49 -6.22 -31.71
CA LYS A 268 -10.24 -5.51 -30.67
C LYS A 268 -9.76 -4.08 -30.47
N SER A 269 -10.69 -3.26 -29.99
CA SER A 269 -10.47 -1.89 -29.53
C SER A 269 -11.10 -1.73 -28.15
N ILE A 270 -10.37 -1.19 -27.19
CA ILE A 270 -10.82 -0.97 -25.81
C ILE A 270 -10.47 0.46 -25.42
N ALA A 271 -11.39 1.16 -24.78
CA ALA A 271 -11.17 2.52 -24.30
C ALA A 271 -11.88 2.73 -22.97
N GLY A 272 -11.40 3.68 -22.17
CA GLY A 272 -11.98 3.99 -20.88
C GLY A 272 -11.22 5.09 -20.14
N LYS A 273 -11.53 5.21 -18.85
CA LYS A 273 -10.83 6.10 -17.93
C LYS A 273 -10.28 5.32 -16.75
N THR A 274 -9.20 5.82 -16.17
CA THR A 274 -8.60 5.24 -14.97
C THR A 274 -8.27 6.33 -13.95
N GLU A 275 -8.44 6.00 -12.69
CA GLU A 275 -7.84 6.71 -11.57
C GLU A 275 -6.47 6.08 -11.30
N ASN A 276 -5.43 6.90 -11.26
CA ASN A 276 -4.04 6.50 -11.05
C ASN A 276 -3.56 7.06 -9.72
N ILE A 277 -2.87 6.25 -8.93
CA ILE A 277 -2.21 6.65 -7.69
C ILE A 277 -0.78 6.14 -7.76
N TRP A 278 0.16 7.06 -7.93
CA TRP A 278 1.58 6.75 -8.11
C TRP A 278 2.40 7.37 -6.99
N THR A 279 3.42 6.68 -6.51
CA THR A 279 4.43 7.28 -5.64
C THR A 279 5.71 7.50 -6.44
N ILE A 280 6.12 8.76 -6.49
CA ILE A 280 7.30 9.24 -7.22
C ILE A 280 8.32 9.73 -6.20
N GLN A 281 9.55 9.24 -6.35
CA GLN A 281 10.68 9.61 -5.50
C GLN A 281 11.81 10.20 -6.34
N ARG A 282 12.50 11.21 -5.82
CA ARG A 282 13.77 11.69 -6.37
C ARG A 282 14.88 10.78 -5.88
N ILE A 283 15.54 10.06 -6.80
CA ILE A 283 16.65 9.14 -6.52
C ILE A 283 17.83 9.60 -7.36
N ASN A 284 18.94 9.97 -6.72
CA ASN A 284 20.13 10.52 -7.39
C ASN A 284 19.81 11.72 -8.28
N GLY A 285 18.91 12.60 -7.84
CA GLY A 285 18.47 13.79 -8.58
C GLY A 285 17.37 13.56 -9.61
N GLU A 286 17.07 12.30 -9.96
CA GLU A 286 16.09 11.96 -10.99
C GLU A 286 14.78 11.43 -10.39
N LEU A 287 13.64 11.79 -10.99
CA LEU A 287 12.35 11.27 -10.57
C LEU A 287 12.17 9.82 -11.04
N ARG A 288 11.70 8.95 -10.14
CA ARG A 288 11.45 7.54 -10.37
C ARG A 288 10.13 7.11 -9.74
N LEU A 289 9.42 6.18 -10.38
CA LEU A 289 8.28 5.48 -9.80
C LEU A 289 8.75 4.41 -8.84
N ILE A 290 8.24 4.47 -7.61
CA ILE A 290 8.42 3.43 -6.57
C ILE A 290 7.11 2.72 -6.23
N ASP A 291 5.96 3.29 -6.61
CA ASP A 291 4.64 2.67 -6.47
C ASP A 291 3.76 3.06 -7.67
N VAL A 292 3.01 2.10 -8.21
CA VAL A 292 2.04 2.30 -9.30
C VAL A 292 0.75 1.52 -8.99
N LYS A 293 -0.32 2.24 -8.64
CA LYS A 293 -1.70 1.69 -8.56
C LYS A 293 -2.61 2.33 -9.61
N GLN A 294 -3.58 1.56 -10.09
CA GLN A 294 -4.56 2.01 -11.07
C GLN A 294 -5.91 1.34 -10.84
N LYS A 295 -6.99 2.11 -11.01
CA LYS A 295 -8.37 1.63 -10.96
C LYS A 295 -9.14 2.10 -12.19
N ILE A 296 -9.83 1.18 -12.87
CA ILE A 296 -10.72 1.53 -13.98
C ILE A 296 -11.94 2.27 -13.43
N LEU A 297 -12.28 3.40 -14.05
CA LEU A 297 -13.53 4.10 -13.79
C LEU A 297 -14.59 3.53 -14.73
N THR A 298 -15.59 2.86 -14.15
CA THR A 298 -16.76 2.39 -14.89
C THR A 298 -17.58 3.62 -15.33
N ASN A 299 -17.88 3.71 -16.62
CA ASN A 299 -18.83 4.69 -17.15
C ASN A 299 -20.26 4.24 -16.89
#